data_AF-H3H0Z1-F1
#
_entry.id   AF-H3H0Z1-F1
#
_cell.length_a   1.000
_cell.length_b   1.000
_cell.length_c   1.000
_cell.angle_alpha   90.00
_cell.angle_beta   90.00
_cell.angle_gamma   90.00
#
_symmetry.space_group_name_H-M   'P 1'
#
loop_
_entity.id
_entity.type
_entity.pdbx_description
1 polymer ?
#
loop_
_entity_poly.entity_id
_entity_poly.type
_entity_poly.pdbx_seq_one_letter_code
_entity_poly.pdbx_strand_id
1 'polypeptide(L)'
;MELTLEAVAKDAFRRDFFLRCFTEREAQALELRFAFLHRVRQYKKLVGRRDLLPRAAKDIVASYLQQVESTNQLLLPPSAEPLRGRVLDAVTAGYCPLDLFNGVETLVRELMTRDAFPHFLRSKQYTDLCDALRSRRELPLAEVLVDSRRTQFLMRFLAEEFPGEEGNLRFWVHVQTRFLPLIQTTLFSVALFEEVQRHVRHVFNRFLVGETEGGEAANSVATRVPEIVRRATLQQIMKLQGEPFSPPRYANLFRAAQDRVWEWLQTEIYPKFRASSLRR
;
A
#
# COMPACT_ATOMS: atom_id res chain seq x y z
N MET A 1 -2.01 3.68 -9.53
CA MET A 1 -3.14 3.73 -10.47
C MET A 1 -4.32 4.28 -9.69
N GLU A 2 -4.80 5.48 -10.00
CA GLU A 2 -5.93 6.05 -9.27
C GLU A 2 -7.22 5.40 -9.75
N LEU A 3 -7.99 4.79 -8.83
CA LEU A 3 -9.32 4.27 -9.12
C LEU A 3 -10.29 5.46 -9.07
N THR A 4 -10.90 5.81 -10.21
CA THR A 4 -11.89 6.88 -10.31
C THR A 4 -13.15 6.37 -11.01
N LEU A 5 -14.30 6.99 -10.77
CA LEU A 5 -15.54 6.65 -11.47
C LEU A 5 -15.42 6.77 -12.99
N GLU A 6 -14.62 7.71 -13.49
CA GLU A 6 -14.38 7.81 -14.93
C GLU A 6 -13.61 6.62 -15.47
N ALA A 7 -12.66 6.09 -14.70
CA ALA A 7 -11.93 4.88 -15.07
C ALA A 7 -12.85 3.65 -15.04
N VAL A 8 -13.75 3.56 -14.05
CA VAL A 8 -14.81 2.53 -14.00
C VAL A 8 -15.75 2.63 -15.20
N ALA A 9 -16.12 3.85 -15.59
CA ALA A 9 -17.01 4.07 -16.75
C ALA A 9 -16.35 3.69 -18.09
N LYS A 10 -15.03 3.75 -18.22
CA LYS A 10 -14.32 3.49 -19.49
C LYS A 10 -13.96 2.02 -19.71
N ASP A 11 -13.85 1.25 -18.65
CA ASP A 11 -13.31 -0.11 -18.68
C ASP A 11 -14.39 -1.11 -18.26
N ALA A 12 -14.76 -2.01 -19.16
CA ALA A 12 -15.84 -2.98 -18.94
C ALA A 12 -15.54 -3.95 -17.79
N PHE A 13 -14.27 -4.34 -17.60
CA PHE A 13 -13.88 -5.21 -16.51
C PHE A 13 -13.99 -4.47 -15.16
N ARG A 14 -13.50 -3.23 -15.08
CA ARG A 14 -13.63 -2.41 -13.87
C ARG A 14 -15.08 -2.14 -13.53
N ARG A 15 -15.93 -1.94 -14.54
CA ARG A 15 -17.36 -1.73 -14.37
C ARG A 15 -18.04 -2.98 -13.83
N ASP A 16 -17.82 -4.14 -14.43
CA ASP A 16 -18.37 -5.40 -13.94
C ASP A 16 -17.94 -5.66 -12.49
N PHE A 17 -16.65 -5.48 -12.18
CA PHE A 17 -16.15 -5.61 -10.82
C PHE A 17 -16.79 -4.62 -9.84
N PHE A 18 -16.97 -3.37 -10.25
CA PHE A 18 -17.65 -2.34 -9.45
C PHE A 18 -19.09 -2.74 -9.11
N LEU A 19 -19.83 -3.25 -10.09
CA LEU A 19 -21.25 -3.59 -9.94
C LEU A 19 -21.51 -4.81 -9.06
N ARG A 20 -20.59 -5.77 -9.00
CA ARG A 20 -20.67 -6.96 -8.14
C ARG A 20 -20.78 -6.64 -6.63
N CYS A 21 -20.50 -5.40 -6.24
CA CYS A 21 -20.59 -4.96 -4.85
C CYS A 21 -22.01 -4.56 -4.42
N PHE A 22 -22.93 -4.42 -5.38
CA PHE A 22 -24.28 -3.92 -5.15
C PHE A 22 -25.33 -5.01 -5.32
N THR A 23 -26.54 -4.78 -4.80
CA THR A 23 -27.68 -5.65 -5.09
C THR A 23 -28.02 -5.61 -6.58
N GLU A 24 -28.68 -6.65 -7.10
CA GLU A 24 -29.03 -6.73 -8.52
C GLU A 24 -29.77 -5.48 -9.03
N ARG A 25 -30.73 -4.97 -8.23
CA ARG A 25 -31.50 -3.77 -8.53
C ARG A 25 -30.62 -2.51 -8.58
N GLU A 26 -29.71 -2.35 -7.63
CA GLU A 26 -28.79 -1.21 -7.59
C GLU A 26 -27.77 -1.27 -8.72
N ALA A 27 -27.26 -2.47 -9.03
CA ALA A 27 -26.34 -2.69 -10.14
C ALA A 27 -26.99 -2.33 -11.48
N GLN A 28 -28.24 -2.74 -11.72
CA GLN A 28 -29.00 -2.35 -12.91
C GLN A 28 -29.17 -0.82 -12.99
N ALA A 29 -29.53 -0.17 -11.87
CA ALA A 29 -29.66 1.28 -11.83
C ALA A 29 -28.33 2.00 -12.08
N LEU A 30 -27.22 1.49 -11.55
CA LEU A 30 -25.88 2.03 -11.77
C LEU A 30 -25.43 1.87 -13.23
N GLU A 31 -25.73 0.75 -13.89
CA GLU A 31 -25.52 0.61 -15.34
C GLU A 31 -26.32 1.63 -16.14
N LEU A 32 -27.60 1.81 -15.80
CA LEU A 32 -28.43 2.83 -16.44
C LEU A 32 -27.91 4.24 -16.21
N ARG A 33 -27.35 4.53 -15.03
CA ARG A 33 -26.66 5.82 -14.75
C ARG A 33 -25.41 5.98 -15.62
N PHE A 34 -24.56 4.97 -15.75
CA PHE A 34 -23.41 5.02 -16.66
C PHE A 34 -23.84 5.23 -18.12
N ALA A 35 -24.87 4.52 -18.57
CA ALA A 35 -25.43 4.64 -19.90
C ALA A 35 -26.03 6.03 -20.14
N PHE A 36 -26.79 6.57 -19.18
CA PHE A 36 -27.34 7.91 -19.21
C PHE A 36 -26.24 8.97 -19.36
N LEU A 37 -25.20 8.92 -18.52
CA LEU A 37 -24.06 9.85 -18.61
C LEU A 37 -23.35 9.76 -19.97
N HIS A 38 -23.24 8.55 -20.53
CA HIS A 38 -22.70 8.35 -21.86
C HIS A 38 -23.58 9.01 -22.94
N ARG A 39 -24.91 8.82 -22.88
CA ARG A 39 -25.86 9.41 -23.84
C ARG A 39 -25.91 10.93 -23.74
N VAL A 40 -25.88 11.51 -22.54
CA VAL A 40 -25.78 12.96 -22.35
C VAL A 40 -24.48 13.50 -22.96
N ARG A 41 -23.36 12.79 -22.82
CA ARG A 41 -22.10 13.17 -23.48
C ARG A 41 -22.22 13.10 -25.00
N GLN A 42 -22.92 12.10 -25.57
CA GLN A 42 -23.19 12.04 -27.01
C GLN A 42 -24.09 13.20 -27.47
N TYR A 43 -25.12 13.53 -26.71
CA TYR A 43 -26.02 14.65 -26.98
C TYR A 43 -25.26 15.99 -27.03
N LYS A 44 -24.38 16.25 -26.06
CA LYS A 44 -23.52 17.44 -26.03
C LYS A 44 -22.56 17.53 -27.22
N LYS A 45 -22.23 16.42 -27.88
CA LYS A 45 -21.38 16.40 -29.08
C LYS A 45 -22.13 16.75 -30.37
N LEU A 46 -23.46 16.92 -30.32
CA LEU A 46 -24.27 17.35 -31.47
C LEU A 46 -24.15 18.86 -31.76
N VAL A 47 -23.05 19.49 -31.35
CA VAL A 47 -22.76 20.90 -31.64
C VAL A 47 -22.80 21.12 -33.15
N GLY A 48 -23.58 22.10 -33.60
CA GLY A 48 -23.77 22.39 -35.02
C GLY A 48 -24.81 21.52 -35.75
N ARG A 49 -25.39 20.50 -35.10
CA ARG A 49 -26.45 19.63 -35.67
C ARG A 49 -27.78 19.81 -34.94
N ARG A 50 -28.35 21.02 -35.07
CA ARG A 50 -29.57 21.43 -34.35
C ARG A 50 -30.79 20.58 -34.71
N ASP A 51 -30.83 20.05 -35.92
CA ASP A 51 -31.85 19.15 -36.44
C ASP A 51 -31.95 17.82 -35.69
N LEU A 52 -30.83 17.32 -35.15
CA LEU A 52 -30.77 16.03 -34.45
C LEU A 52 -31.09 16.15 -32.95
N LEU A 53 -31.02 17.35 -32.38
CA LEU A 53 -31.21 17.57 -30.95
C LEU A 53 -32.59 17.12 -30.45
N PRO A 54 -33.72 17.46 -31.10
CA PRO A 54 -35.04 17.06 -30.61
C PRO A 54 -35.23 15.55 -30.57
N ARG A 55 -34.74 14.84 -31.59
CA ARG A 55 -34.81 13.36 -31.65
C ARG A 55 -33.97 12.74 -30.55
N ALA A 56 -32.71 13.16 -30.42
CA ALA A 56 -31.81 12.64 -29.39
C ALA A 56 -32.31 12.95 -27.97
N ALA A 57 -32.92 14.12 -27.75
CA ALA A 57 -33.48 14.50 -26.46
C ALA A 57 -34.70 13.63 -26.10
N LYS A 58 -35.60 13.38 -27.06
CA LYS A 58 -36.74 12.47 -26.89
C LYS A 58 -36.29 11.05 -26.56
N ASP A 59 -35.28 10.54 -27.25
CA ASP A 59 -34.74 9.19 -27.01
C ASP A 59 -34.16 9.06 -25.59
N ILE A 60 -33.40 10.07 -25.12
CA ILE A 60 -32.83 10.09 -23.76
C ILE A 60 -33.95 10.17 -22.71
N VAL A 61 -34.94 11.03 -22.93
CA VAL A 61 -36.08 11.15 -22.01
C VAL A 61 -36.84 9.83 -21.90
N ALA A 62 -37.23 9.23 -23.04
CA ALA A 62 -37.97 7.98 -23.07
C ALA A 62 -37.22 6.82 -22.41
N SER A 63 -35.88 6.78 -22.58
CA SER A 63 -35.05 5.67 -22.10
C SER A 63 -34.65 5.77 -20.63
N TYR A 64 -34.66 6.96 -20.02
CA TYR A 64 -34.07 7.15 -18.69
C TYR A 64 -34.88 8.02 -17.72
N LEU A 65 -35.73 8.91 -18.23
CA LEU A 65 -36.42 9.93 -17.41
C LEU A 65 -37.94 9.77 -17.40
N GLN A 66 -38.52 9.06 -18.37
CA GLN A 66 -39.95 8.81 -18.40
C GLN A 66 -40.29 7.70 -17.40
N GLN A 67 -40.96 8.06 -16.31
CA GLN A 67 -41.45 7.09 -15.32
C GLN A 67 -42.72 6.43 -15.84
N VAL A 68 -42.74 5.10 -15.87
CA VAL A 68 -43.98 4.31 -16.00
C VAL A 68 -44.27 3.71 -14.63
N GLU A 69 -45.36 4.19 -14.00
CA GLU A 69 -46.13 3.73 -12.82
C GLU A 69 -45.44 3.15 -11.57
N SER A 70 -44.13 2.86 -11.57
CA SER A 70 -43.32 2.44 -10.40
C SER A 70 -41.83 2.24 -10.71
N THR A 71 -41.36 2.44 -11.95
CA THR A 71 -39.95 2.21 -12.30
C THR A 71 -39.13 3.49 -12.29
N ASN A 72 -38.59 3.86 -11.13
CA ASN A 72 -37.49 4.82 -11.06
C ASN A 72 -36.20 4.13 -11.53
N GLN A 73 -36.02 4.06 -12.86
CA GLN A 73 -34.95 3.30 -13.51
C GLN A 73 -33.54 3.73 -13.06
N LEU A 74 -33.34 5.04 -12.87
CA LEU A 74 -32.08 5.60 -12.38
C LEU A 74 -32.01 5.67 -10.85
N LEU A 75 -33.05 5.24 -10.12
CA LEU A 75 -33.18 5.39 -8.67
C LEU A 75 -32.80 6.81 -8.19
N LEU A 76 -33.30 7.84 -8.89
CA LEU A 76 -33.05 9.24 -8.50
C LEU A 76 -33.80 9.58 -7.21
N PRO A 77 -33.24 10.42 -6.33
CA PRO A 77 -33.94 10.86 -5.12
C PRO A 77 -35.18 11.72 -5.48
N PRO A 78 -36.18 11.83 -4.60
CA PRO A 78 -37.35 12.68 -4.82
C PRO A 78 -37.01 14.16 -5.10
N SER A 79 -35.87 14.64 -4.59
CA SER A 79 -35.35 15.99 -4.90
C SER A 79 -35.00 16.21 -6.37
N ALA A 80 -34.91 15.14 -7.18
CA ALA A 80 -34.67 15.21 -8.62
C ALA A 80 -35.92 15.55 -9.44
N GLU A 81 -37.12 15.42 -8.86
CA GLU A 81 -38.40 15.60 -9.54
C GLU A 81 -38.52 16.97 -10.26
N PRO A 82 -38.14 18.12 -9.65
CA PRO A 82 -38.21 19.41 -10.33
C PRO A 82 -37.23 19.54 -11.51
N LEU A 83 -36.06 18.88 -11.44
CA LEU A 83 -35.09 18.86 -12.53
C LEU A 83 -35.63 18.02 -13.69
N ARG A 84 -36.23 16.87 -13.37
CA ARG A 84 -36.83 15.97 -14.35
C ARG A 84 -38.01 16.64 -15.05
N GLY A 85 -38.93 17.24 -14.31
CA GLY A 85 -40.09 17.97 -14.86
C GLY A 85 -39.66 19.02 -15.88
N ARG A 86 -38.68 19.87 -15.53
CA ARG A 86 -38.13 20.88 -16.45
C ARG A 86 -37.60 20.29 -17.76
N VAL A 87 -36.91 19.14 -17.70
CA VAL A 87 -36.40 18.48 -18.91
C VAL A 87 -37.55 17.91 -19.75
N LEU A 88 -38.54 17.28 -19.11
CA LEU A 88 -39.72 16.75 -19.78
C LEU A 88 -40.49 17.87 -20.50
N ASP A 89 -40.75 18.98 -19.80
CA ASP A 89 -41.49 20.13 -20.34
C ASP A 89 -40.74 20.81 -21.49
N ALA A 90 -39.41 20.93 -21.39
CA ALA A 90 -38.60 21.48 -22.47
C ALA A 90 -38.64 20.59 -23.72
N VAL A 91 -38.58 19.27 -23.55
CA VAL A 91 -38.63 18.30 -24.67
C VAL A 91 -40.02 18.25 -25.31
N THR A 92 -41.10 18.32 -24.52
CA THR A 92 -42.48 18.39 -25.05
C THR A 92 -42.72 19.70 -25.81
N ALA A 93 -42.17 20.82 -25.34
CA ALA A 93 -42.21 22.11 -26.03
C ALA A 93 -41.25 22.21 -27.23
N GLY A 94 -40.44 21.19 -27.49
CA GLY A 94 -39.45 21.18 -28.59
C GLY A 94 -38.22 22.05 -28.36
N TYR A 95 -38.05 22.60 -27.15
CA TYR A 95 -36.89 23.40 -26.76
C TYR A 95 -35.77 22.49 -26.24
N CYS A 96 -34.84 22.13 -27.11
CA CYS A 96 -33.76 21.18 -26.82
C CYS A 96 -32.37 21.82 -26.93
N PRO A 97 -31.94 22.67 -25.97
CA PRO A 97 -30.60 23.25 -25.98
C PRO A 97 -29.55 22.19 -25.61
N LEU A 98 -28.27 22.43 -25.92
CA LEU A 98 -27.18 21.48 -25.68
C LEU A 98 -26.94 21.18 -24.18
N ASP A 99 -27.29 22.12 -23.32
CA ASP A 99 -27.14 22.07 -21.86
C ASP A 99 -28.38 21.54 -21.14
N LEU A 100 -29.43 21.14 -21.88
CA LEU A 100 -30.70 20.64 -21.36
C LEU A 100 -30.55 19.66 -20.18
N PHE A 101 -29.62 18.71 -20.31
CA PHE A 101 -29.44 17.64 -19.33
C PHE A 101 -28.42 17.95 -18.22
N ASN A 102 -27.79 19.14 -18.20
CA ASN A 102 -26.70 19.45 -17.26
C ASN A 102 -27.08 19.22 -15.79
N GLY A 103 -28.27 19.68 -15.39
CA GLY A 103 -28.72 19.54 -14.00
C GLY A 103 -28.88 18.08 -13.57
N VAL A 104 -29.47 17.25 -14.44
CA VAL A 104 -29.65 15.81 -14.16
C VAL A 104 -28.31 15.06 -14.26
N GLU A 105 -27.44 15.43 -15.20
CA GLU A 105 -26.10 14.87 -15.32
C GLU A 105 -25.27 15.10 -14.05
N THR A 106 -25.24 16.34 -13.54
CA THR A 106 -24.51 16.68 -12.31
C THR A 106 -25.05 15.89 -11.14
N LEU A 107 -26.38 15.81 -10.99
CA LEU A 107 -26.99 15.04 -9.90
C LEU A 107 -26.62 13.55 -9.97
N VAL A 108 -26.69 12.92 -11.14
CA VAL A 108 -26.31 11.51 -11.32
C VAL A 108 -24.83 11.29 -10.99
N ARG A 109 -23.94 12.17 -11.45
CA ARG A 109 -22.51 12.10 -11.13
C ARG A 109 -22.26 12.23 -9.63
N GLU A 110 -22.95 13.17 -8.97
CA GLU A 110 -22.81 13.37 -7.53
C GLU A 110 -23.28 12.15 -6.73
N LEU A 111 -24.43 11.57 -7.06
CA LEU A 111 -24.92 10.34 -6.42
C LEU A 111 -23.93 9.19 -6.57
N MET A 112 -23.34 9.02 -7.76
CA MET A 112 -22.33 7.99 -7.97
C MET A 112 -21.05 8.28 -7.18
N THR A 113 -20.64 9.54 -7.10
CA THR A 113 -19.37 9.95 -6.47
C THR A 113 -19.44 9.96 -4.95
N ARG A 114 -20.59 10.34 -4.38
CA ARG A 114 -20.79 10.48 -2.93
C ARG A 114 -21.29 9.22 -2.27
N ASP A 115 -22.07 8.41 -2.99
CA ASP A 115 -22.71 7.23 -2.39
C ASP A 115 -22.11 5.94 -2.94
N ALA A 116 -22.26 5.69 -4.25
CA ALA A 116 -21.89 4.40 -4.83
C ALA A 116 -20.38 4.14 -4.78
N PHE A 117 -19.56 5.13 -5.14
CA PHE A 117 -18.12 4.95 -5.20
C PHE A 117 -17.49 4.74 -3.80
N PRO A 118 -17.82 5.52 -2.77
CA PRO A 118 -17.36 5.24 -1.41
C PRO A 118 -17.89 3.92 -0.85
N HIS A 119 -19.12 3.52 -1.20
CA HIS A 119 -19.66 2.22 -0.82
C HIS A 119 -18.84 1.08 -1.41
N PHE A 120 -18.49 1.17 -2.70
CA PHE A 120 -17.58 0.22 -3.36
C PHE A 120 -16.21 0.16 -2.69
N LEU A 121 -15.61 1.32 -2.33
CA LEU A 121 -14.31 1.34 -1.67
C LEU A 121 -14.31 0.71 -0.26
N ARG A 122 -15.48 0.64 0.39
CA ARG A 122 -15.68 -0.03 1.68
C ARG A 122 -16.14 -1.48 1.52
N SER A 123 -16.34 -1.96 0.30
CA SER A 123 -16.88 -3.30 0.05
C SER A 123 -15.82 -4.37 0.36
N LYS A 124 -16.32 -5.56 0.67
CA LYS A 124 -15.46 -6.73 0.86
C LYS A 124 -14.70 -7.07 -0.42
N GLN A 125 -15.35 -6.97 -1.58
CA GLN A 125 -14.76 -7.26 -2.88
C GLN A 125 -13.54 -6.37 -3.16
N TYR A 126 -13.63 -5.06 -2.89
CA TYR A 126 -12.50 -4.15 -3.06
C TYR A 126 -11.36 -4.46 -2.06
N THR A 127 -11.72 -4.76 -0.81
CA THR A 127 -10.75 -5.17 0.22
C THR A 127 -10.01 -6.44 -0.18
N ASP A 128 -10.73 -7.48 -0.63
CA ASP A 128 -10.17 -8.74 -1.10
C ASP A 128 -9.23 -8.54 -2.30
N LEU A 129 -9.57 -7.64 -3.23
CA LEU A 129 -8.69 -7.27 -4.34
C LEU A 129 -7.42 -6.57 -3.84
N CYS A 130 -7.54 -5.62 -2.92
CA CYS A 130 -6.38 -4.98 -2.30
C CYS A 130 -5.49 -5.99 -1.59
N ASP A 131 -6.06 -6.93 -0.85
CA ASP A 131 -5.33 -7.99 -0.16
C ASP A 131 -4.64 -8.95 -1.13
N ALA A 132 -5.31 -9.32 -2.23
CA ALA A 132 -4.71 -10.12 -3.30
C ALA A 132 -3.55 -9.38 -4.01
N LEU A 133 -3.67 -8.07 -4.19
CA LEU A 133 -2.60 -7.26 -4.76
C LEU A 133 -1.42 -7.06 -3.79
N ARG A 134 -1.70 -6.92 -2.49
CA ARG A 134 -0.68 -6.89 -1.43
C ARG A 134 0.03 -8.24 -1.31
N SER A 135 -0.71 -9.35 -1.32
CA SER A 135 -0.13 -10.70 -1.20
C SER A 135 0.71 -11.08 -2.42
N ARG A 136 0.39 -10.60 -3.62
CA ARG A 136 1.24 -10.76 -4.81
C ARG A 136 2.56 -10.01 -4.75
N ARG A 137 2.71 -9.03 -3.85
CA ARG A 137 3.95 -8.29 -3.62
C ARG A 137 4.51 -8.65 -2.26
N GLU A 138 4.86 -9.93 -2.09
CA GLU A 138 5.64 -10.35 -0.92
C GLU A 138 6.96 -9.59 -0.94
N LEU A 139 7.11 -8.61 -0.04
CA LEU A 139 8.39 -7.99 0.22
C LEU A 139 9.29 -9.07 0.86
N PRO A 140 10.49 -9.34 0.36
CA PRO A 140 11.43 -10.20 1.08
C PRO A 140 11.91 -9.52 2.36
N LEU A 141 12.26 -10.29 3.40
CA LEU A 141 12.85 -9.75 4.63
C LEU A 141 14.06 -8.85 4.34
N ALA A 142 14.86 -9.20 3.32
CA ALA A 142 16.01 -8.41 2.89
C ALA A 142 15.61 -6.97 2.52
N GLU A 143 14.51 -6.78 1.79
CA GLU A 143 14.01 -5.45 1.39
C GLU A 143 13.39 -4.68 2.56
N VAL A 144 12.96 -5.38 3.61
CA VAL A 144 12.51 -4.76 4.86
C VAL A 144 13.69 -4.21 5.64
N LEU A 145 14.79 -4.97 5.70
CA LEU A 145 15.98 -4.61 6.49
C LEU A 145 16.89 -3.56 5.81
N VAL A 146 16.77 -3.38 4.49
CA VAL A 146 17.51 -2.32 3.75
C VAL A 146 16.85 -0.94 3.92
N ASP A 147 15.53 -0.89 4.13
CA ASP A 147 14.79 0.36 4.32
C ASP A 147 14.67 0.70 5.82
N SER A 148 15.18 1.86 6.21
CA SER A 148 15.22 2.29 7.62
C SER A 148 13.84 2.45 8.25
N ARG A 149 12.85 2.91 7.47
CA ARG A 149 11.47 3.10 7.95
C ARG A 149 10.79 1.75 8.15
N ARG A 150 10.96 0.81 7.22
CA ARG A 150 10.42 -0.57 7.33
C ARG A 150 11.08 -1.33 8.48
N THR A 151 12.39 -1.18 8.63
CA THR A 151 13.14 -1.75 9.77
C THR A 151 12.62 -1.22 11.11
N GLN A 152 12.25 0.07 11.20
CA GLN A 152 11.64 0.63 12.41
C GLN A 152 10.26 0.02 12.72
N PHE A 153 9.44 -0.29 11.70
CA PHE A 153 8.18 -1.01 11.93
C PHE A 153 8.42 -2.42 12.45
N LEU A 154 9.39 -3.15 11.88
CA LEU A 154 9.79 -4.45 12.40
C LEU A 154 10.33 -4.37 13.84
N MET A 155 11.09 -3.32 14.15
CA MET A 155 11.59 -3.06 15.51
C MET A 155 10.46 -2.80 16.50
N ARG A 156 9.43 -2.04 16.12
CA ARG A 156 8.24 -1.81 16.96
C ARG A 156 7.47 -3.10 17.19
N PHE A 157 7.27 -3.89 16.14
CA PHE A 157 6.66 -5.21 16.26
C PHE A 157 7.42 -6.13 17.22
N LEU A 158 8.76 -6.16 17.13
CA LEU A 158 9.58 -6.91 18.08
C LEU A 158 9.44 -6.40 19.51
N ALA A 159 9.42 -5.08 19.73
CA ALA A 159 9.24 -4.52 21.07
C ALA A 159 7.86 -4.84 21.68
N GLU A 160 6.82 -4.93 20.84
CA GLU A 160 5.45 -5.25 21.26
C GLU A 160 5.25 -6.75 21.53
N GLU A 161 5.76 -7.63 20.66
CA GLU A 161 5.43 -9.07 20.68
C GLU A 161 6.57 -9.95 21.22
N PHE A 162 7.81 -9.45 21.24
CA PHE A 162 9.03 -10.17 21.66
C PHE A 162 9.94 -9.28 22.54
N PRO A 163 9.44 -8.81 23.70
CA PRO A 163 10.17 -7.87 24.54
C PRO A 163 11.52 -8.45 25.00
N GLY A 164 12.59 -7.66 24.90
CA GLY A 164 13.96 -8.08 25.26
C GLY A 164 14.74 -8.73 24.11
N GLU A 165 14.10 -9.01 22.97
CA GLU A 165 14.78 -9.57 21.79
C GLU A 165 15.20 -8.52 20.76
N GLU A 166 14.99 -7.22 21.04
CA GLU A 166 15.32 -6.13 20.12
C GLU A 166 16.83 -6.04 19.83
N GLY A 167 17.66 -6.47 20.79
CA GLY A 167 19.11 -6.52 20.65
C GLY A 167 19.58 -7.34 19.44
N ASN A 168 18.82 -8.37 19.05
CA ASN A 168 19.11 -9.19 17.87
C ASN A 168 19.02 -8.37 16.58
N LEU A 169 17.88 -7.67 16.37
CA LEU A 169 17.68 -6.84 15.18
C LEU A 169 18.65 -5.65 15.18
N ARG A 170 18.90 -5.03 16.34
CA ARG A 170 19.87 -3.93 16.48
C ARG A 170 21.28 -4.37 16.11
N PHE A 171 21.71 -5.54 16.57
CA PHE A 171 23.00 -6.13 16.19
C PHE A 171 23.11 -6.31 14.68
N TRP A 172 22.12 -6.96 14.06
CA TRP A 172 22.16 -7.22 12.62
C TRP A 172 22.25 -5.93 11.80
N VAL A 173 21.39 -4.95 12.12
CA VAL A 173 21.36 -3.64 11.45
C VAL A 173 22.65 -2.86 11.69
N HIS A 174 23.19 -2.86 12.90
CA HIS A 174 24.43 -2.16 13.24
C HIS A 174 25.61 -2.70 12.44
N VAL A 175 25.73 -4.03 12.31
CA VAL A 175 26.80 -4.62 11.51
C VAL A 175 26.68 -4.23 10.03
N GLN A 176 25.48 -4.25 9.46
CA GLN A 176 25.25 -3.89 8.05
C GLN A 176 25.45 -2.39 7.75
N THR A 177 25.03 -1.51 8.66
CA THR A 177 24.96 -0.07 8.39
C THR A 177 26.14 0.73 8.95
N ARG A 178 26.89 0.17 9.91
CA ARG A 178 28.03 0.86 10.55
C ARG A 178 29.35 0.12 10.34
N PHE A 179 29.39 -1.18 10.60
CA PHE A 179 30.63 -1.95 10.55
C PHE A 179 31.10 -2.29 9.14
N LEU A 180 30.24 -2.89 8.30
CA LEU A 180 30.64 -3.27 6.93
C LEU A 180 31.08 -2.06 6.08
N PRO A 181 30.38 -0.91 6.10
CA PRO A 181 30.82 0.27 5.36
C PRO A 181 32.19 0.80 5.81
N LEU A 182 32.50 0.70 7.12
CA LEU A 182 33.80 1.12 7.67
C LEU A 182 34.96 0.29 7.08
N ILE A 183 34.74 -1.00 6.86
CA ILE A 183 35.78 -1.93 6.35
C ILE A 183 35.90 -1.90 4.84
N GLN A 184 34.83 -1.58 4.12
CA GLN A 184 34.80 -1.53 2.65
C GLN A 184 35.43 -0.26 2.06
N THR A 185 36.09 0.56 2.89
CA THR A 185 36.79 1.77 2.45
C THR A 185 38.01 1.42 1.60
N THR A 186 38.28 2.23 0.56
CA THR A 186 39.30 1.95 -0.47
C THR A 186 40.73 2.36 -0.07
N LEU A 187 40.89 3.18 0.98
CA LEU A 187 42.19 3.72 1.41
C LEU A 187 42.53 3.19 2.81
N PHE A 188 43.57 2.36 2.89
CA PHE A 188 44.08 1.86 4.16
C PHE A 188 44.90 2.95 4.89
N SER A 189 44.65 3.10 6.20
CA SER A 189 45.49 3.89 7.10
C SER A 189 45.55 3.25 8.49
N VAL A 190 46.61 3.56 9.24
CA VAL A 190 46.76 3.07 10.63
C VAL A 190 45.60 3.56 11.51
N ALA A 191 45.16 4.81 11.34
CA ALA A 191 44.02 5.36 12.05
C ALA A 191 42.71 4.61 11.75
N LEU A 192 42.47 4.26 10.48
CA LEU A 192 41.33 3.43 10.08
C LEU A 192 41.40 2.04 10.71
N PHE A 193 42.58 1.43 10.76
CA PHE A 193 42.76 0.13 11.41
C PHE A 193 42.42 0.17 12.90
N GLU A 194 42.90 1.18 13.62
CA GLU A 194 42.55 1.38 15.03
C GLU A 194 41.06 1.64 15.24
N GLU A 195 40.43 2.39 14.34
CA GLU A 195 38.99 2.62 14.35
C GLU A 195 38.20 1.34 14.12
N VAL A 196 38.59 0.51 13.14
CA VAL A 196 37.99 -0.81 12.91
C VAL A 196 38.14 -1.68 14.16
N GLN A 197 39.32 -1.75 14.77
CA GLN A 197 39.55 -2.53 15.99
C GLN A 197 38.71 -2.04 17.17
N ARG A 198 38.57 -0.72 17.35
CA ARG A 198 37.68 -0.11 18.34
C ARG A 198 36.22 -0.49 18.07
N HIS A 199 35.81 -0.46 16.80
CA HIS A 199 34.44 -0.79 16.40
C HIS A 199 34.14 -2.29 16.57
N VAL A 200 35.09 -3.17 16.25
CA VAL A 200 34.99 -4.62 16.50
C VAL A 200 34.74 -4.89 17.98
N ARG A 201 35.54 -4.30 18.87
CA ARG A 201 35.37 -4.44 20.32
C ARG A 201 34.02 -3.88 20.78
N HIS A 202 33.62 -2.72 20.26
CA HIS A 202 32.32 -2.13 20.56
C HIS A 202 31.16 -3.06 20.19
N VAL A 203 31.15 -3.60 18.97
CA VAL A 203 30.11 -4.51 18.49
C VAL A 203 30.08 -5.79 19.33
N PHE A 204 31.25 -6.38 19.60
CA PHE A 204 31.35 -7.60 20.40
C PHE A 204 30.86 -7.38 21.84
N ASN A 205 31.35 -6.36 22.53
CA ASN A 205 31.00 -6.12 23.94
C ASN A 205 29.52 -5.72 24.09
N ARG A 206 29.03 -4.83 23.23
CA ARG A 206 27.65 -4.33 23.30
C ARG A 206 26.62 -5.39 22.97
N PHE A 207 26.82 -6.14 21.88
CA PHE A 207 25.79 -7.02 21.35
C PHE A 207 26.00 -8.50 21.70
N LEU A 208 27.24 -8.97 21.88
CA LEU A 208 27.52 -10.39 22.10
C LEU A 208 27.86 -10.73 23.56
N VAL A 209 28.48 -9.81 24.30
CA VAL A 209 28.76 -10.01 25.74
C VAL A 209 27.65 -9.42 26.60
N GLY A 210 27.12 -8.25 26.21
CA GLY A 210 26.18 -7.49 27.02
C GLY A 210 26.84 -6.61 28.08
N GLU A 211 28.12 -6.27 27.87
CA GLU A 211 28.81 -5.29 28.68
C GLU A 211 28.48 -3.89 28.15
N THR A 212 27.81 -3.10 28.99
CA THR A 212 27.65 -1.66 28.80
C THR A 212 28.15 -0.94 30.04
N GLU A 213 29.09 -0.02 29.84
CA GLU A 213 29.43 1.02 30.81
C GLU A 213 28.19 1.89 31.03
N GLY A 214 27.42 1.61 32.10
CA GLY A 214 26.25 2.39 32.50
C GLY A 214 24.90 1.70 32.25
N GLY A 215 24.48 0.83 33.19
CA GLY A 215 23.10 0.64 33.67
C GLY A 215 21.96 0.18 32.74
N GLU A 216 22.00 0.39 31.42
CA GLU A 216 20.89 0.11 30.49
C GLU A 216 21.04 -1.27 29.80
N ALA A 217 21.27 -2.32 30.60
CA ALA A 217 21.87 -3.56 30.10
C ALA A 217 20.90 -4.61 29.50
N ALA A 218 19.58 -4.55 29.69
CA ALA A 218 18.74 -5.70 29.33
C ALA A 218 18.40 -5.79 27.82
N ASN A 219 18.30 -4.67 27.11
CA ASN A 219 17.61 -4.62 25.79
C ASN A 219 18.55 -4.50 24.58
N SER A 220 19.86 -4.67 24.77
CA SER A 220 20.85 -4.49 23.68
C SER A 220 21.56 -5.78 23.25
N VAL A 221 21.47 -6.85 24.03
CA VAL A 221 22.17 -8.12 23.76
C VAL A 221 21.47 -8.91 22.67
N ALA A 222 22.25 -9.47 21.73
CA ALA A 222 21.77 -10.41 20.73
C ALA A 222 21.62 -11.81 21.35
N THR A 223 20.50 -12.02 22.03
CA THR A 223 20.17 -13.27 22.74
C THR A 223 20.14 -14.51 21.84
N ARG A 224 19.86 -14.36 20.55
CA ARG A 224 19.76 -15.44 19.57
C ARG A 224 21.10 -15.92 19.03
N VAL A 225 22.22 -15.28 19.39
CA VAL A 225 23.56 -15.75 19.05
C VAL A 225 24.03 -16.75 20.12
N PRO A 226 24.24 -18.04 19.79
CA PRO A 226 24.67 -19.05 20.75
C PRO A 226 26.07 -18.79 21.28
N GLU A 227 26.36 -19.24 22.50
CA GLU A 227 27.66 -19.03 23.14
C GLU A 227 28.84 -19.61 22.33
N ILE A 228 28.64 -20.76 21.68
CA ILE A 228 29.64 -21.38 20.80
C ILE A 228 30.06 -20.40 19.69
N VAL A 229 29.10 -19.70 19.09
CA VAL A 229 29.36 -18.71 18.03
C VAL A 229 30.04 -17.47 18.59
N ARG A 230 29.66 -17.02 19.80
CA ARG A 230 30.31 -15.90 20.48
C ARG A 230 31.79 -16.20 20.76
N ARG A 231 32.09 -17.38 21.31
CA ARG A 231 33.47 -17.83 21.59
C ARG A 231 34.29 -17.96 20.30
N ALA A 232 33.72 -18.54 19.24
CA ALA A 232 34.39 -18.62 17.95
C ALA A 232 34.66 -17.23 17.33
N THR A 233 33.71 -16.30 17.46
CA THR A 233 33.87 -14.91 17.02
C THR A 233 35.01 -14.23 17.79
N LEU A 234 35.09 -14.42 19.11
CA LEU A 234 36.19 -13.88 19.94
C LEU A 234 37.55 -14.45 19.52
N GLN A 235 37.64 -15.77 19.31
CA GLN A 235 38.87 -16.40 18.83
C GLN A 235 39.32 -15.82 17.49
N GLN A 236 38.37 -15.56 16.58
CA GLN A 236 38.66 -14.94 15.30
C GLN A 236 39.10 -13.47 15.45
N ILE A 237 38.50 -12.71 16.37
CA ILE A 237 38.94 -11.34 16.71
C ILE A 237 40.39 -11.37 17.20
N MET A 238 40.72 -12.25 18.16
CA MET A 238 42.07 -12.37 18.72
C MET A 238 43.10 -12.76 17.66
N LYS A 239 42.75 -13.68 16.75
CA LYS A 239 43.61 -14.08 15.63
C LYS A 239 43.94 -12.91 14.71
N LEU A 240 42.93 -12.10 14.36
CA LEU A 240 43.08 -10.96 13.46
C LEU A 240 43.86 -9.78 14.06
N GLN A 241 44.06 -9.73 15.39
CA GLN A 241 44.87 -8.69 16.03
C GLN A 241 46.36 -8.80 15.70
N GLY A 242 46.86 -10.01 15.40
CA GLY A 242 48.27 -10.26 15.05
C GLY A 242 48.54 -10.31 13.54
N GLU A 243 47.53 -10.10 12.69
CA GLU A 243 47.62 -10.29 11.24
C GLU A 243 47.48 -8.96 10.49
N PRO A 244 48.04 -8.86 9.26
CA PRO A 244 47.86 -7.66 8.45
C PRO A 244 46.39 -7.44 8.12
N PHE A 245 45.97 -6.17 8.11
CA PHE A 245 44.60 -5.80 7.82
C PHE A 245 44.17 -6.28 6.43
N SER A 246 42.98 -6.88 6.36
CA SER A 246 42.42 -7.42 5.13
C SER A 246 40.90 -7.28 5.17
N PRO A 247 40.30 -6.35 4.40
CA PRO A 247 38.85 -6.11 4.40
C PRO A 247 37.98 -7.37 4.25
N PRO A 248 38.30 -8.34 3.36
CA PRO A 248 37.49 -9.55 3.22
C PRO A 248 37.47 -10.43 4.48
N ARG A 249 38.51 -10.38 5.32
CA ARG A 249 38.60 -11.18 6.54
C ARG A 249 37.73 -10.57 7.65
N TYR A 250 37.73 -9.25 7.76
CA TYR A 250 36.89 -8.53 8.73
C TYR A 250 35.41 -8.53 8.33
N ALA A 251 35.09 -8.53 7.03
CA ALA A 251 33.70 -8.63 6.56
C ALA A 251 33.01 -9.93 7.00
N ASN A 252 33.77 -11.03 7.17
CA ASN A 252 33.24 -12.30 7.63
C ASN A 252 33.24 -12.47 9.16
N LEU A 253 33.77 -11.51 9.91
CA LEU A 253 33.99 -11.61 11.35
C LEU A 253 32.71 -11.92 12.13
N PHE A 254 31.64 -11.20 11.83
CA PHE A 254 30.34 -11.36 12.50
C PHE A 254 29.34 -12.18 11.69
N ARG A 255 29.75 -12.76 10.55
CA ARG A 255 28.83 -13.39 9.60
C ARG A 255 28.06 -14.55 10.22
N ALA A 256 28.76 -15.47 10.87
CA ALA A 256 28.11 -16.60 11.54
C ALA A 256 27.11 -16.17 12.63
N ALA A 257 27.37 -15.05 13.32
CA ALA A 257 26.43 -14.48 14.29
C ALA A 257 25.24 -13.80 13.61
N GLN A 258 25.46 -13.07 12.52
CA GLN A 258 24.40 -12.47 11.70
C GLN A 258 23.51 -13.53 11.06
N ASP A 259 24.06 -14.65 10.62
CA ASP A 259 23.32 -15.75 10.01
C ASP A 259 22.33 -16.38 11.01
N ARG A 260 22.69 -16.47 12.30
CA ARG A 260 21.77 -16.94 13.36
C ARG A 260 20.62 -15.99 13.61
N VAL A 261 20.92 -14.69 13.66
CA VAL A 261 19.86 -13.67 13.79
C VAL A 261 18.99 -13.63 12.54
N TRP A 262 19.59 -13.77 11.35
CA TRP A 262 18.86 -13.81 10.08
C TRP A 262 17.94 -15.03 9.99
N GLU A 263 18.43 -16.22 10.34
CA GLU A 263 17.66 -17.46 10.38
C GLU A 263 16.43 -17.29 11.29
N TRP A 264 16.63 -16.79 12.51
CA TRP A 264 15.55 -16.50 13.45
C TRP A 264 14.57 -15.45 12.91
N LEU A 265 15.06 -14.34 12.35
CA LEU A 265 14.22 -13.31 11.75
C LEU A 265 13.38 -13.90 10.60
N GLN A 266 13.96 -14.75 9.76
CA GLN A 266 13.31 -15.30 8.58
C GLN A 266 12.27 -16.37 8.92
N THR A 267 12.54 -17.24 9.90
CA THR A 267 11.70 -18.39 10.22
C THR A 267 10.64 -18.09 11.28
N GLU A 268 10.97 -17.27 12.29
CA GLU A 268 10.10 -17.06 13.45
C GLU A 268 9.42 -15.69 13.44
N ILE A 269 10.16 -14.63 13.12
CA ILE A 269 9.66 -13.25 13.27
C ILE A 269 8.94 -12.78 12.02
N TYR A 270 9.56 -12.92 10.85
CA TYR A 270 9.06 -12.36 9.61
C TYR A 270 7.67 -12.90 9.23
N PRO A 271 7.37 -14.22 9.36
CA PRO A 271 6.02 -14.72 9.10
C PRO A 271 4.97 -14.11 10.02
N LYS A 272 5.29 -13.90 11.32
CA LYS A 272 4.39 -13.29 12.30
C LYS A 272 4.22 -11.79 12.06
N PHE A 273 5.30 -11.10 11.70
CA PHE A 273 5.27 -9.69 11.29
C PHE A 273 4.40 -9.47 10.05
N ARG A 274 4.46 -10.39 9.07
CA ARG A 274 3.56 -10.36 7.91
C ARG A 274 2.10 -10.55 8.32
N ALA A 275 1.81 -11.47 9.23
CA ALA A 275 0.45 -11.70 9.71
C ALA A 275 -0.10 -10.51 10.52
N SER A 276 0.76 -9.79 11.26
CA SER A 276 0.35 -8.64 12.07
C SER A 276 0.18 -7.35 11.24
N SER A 277 1.00 -7.15 10.21
CA SER A 277 0.87 -6.01 9.27
C SER A 277 -0.34 -6.12 8.33
N LEU A 278 -0.93 -7.32 8.17
CA LEU A 278 -2.21 -7.51 7.50
C LEU A 278 -3.43 -7.23 8.42
N ARG A 279 -3.21 -7.00 9.73
CA ARG A 279 -4.28 -6.84 10.75
C ARG A 279 -4.38 -5.43 11.36
N ARG A 280 -3.53 -4.49 10.99
CA ARG A 280 -3.62 -3.07 11.36
C ARG A 280 -3.73 -2.21 10.11
#